data_AF-A0A960WXK4-F1
#
_entry.id   AF-A0A960WXK4-F1
#
_cell.length_a   1.000
_cell.length_b   1.000
_cell.length_c   1.000
_cell.angle_alpha   90.00
_cell.angle_beta   90.00
_cell.angle_gamma   90.00
#
_symmetry.space_group_name_H-M   'P 1'
#
loop_
_entity.id
_entity.type
_entity.pdbx_description
1 polymer ?
#
loop_
_entity_poly.entity_id
_entity_poly.type
_entity_poly.pdbx_seq_one_letter_code
_entity_poly.pdbx_strand_id
1 'polypeptide(L)'
;MNSDSQSSASIRKVVLASFIGTTIEWYDFFLYGTASALVFGKLFFPDADKIAGTMLAYGTFLVGFVARPIGGIVFGHFGDRIGRKSMLVTTLMMMGVATFLIGVLPTHAAIGSAAPVLLVLLRFVQ
;
A
#
# COMPACT_ATOMS: atom_id res chain seq x y z
N MET A 1 -42.59 -12.43 9.76
CA MET A 1 -41.44 -11.97 10.57
C MET A 1 -40.28 -12.95 10.37
N ASN A 2 -39.31 -12.65 9.51
CA ASN A 2 -38.06 -13.42 9.37
C ASN A 2 -36.92 -12.56 8.77
N SER A 3 -36.92 -11.26 9.04
CA SER A 3 -35.93 -10.29 8.53
C SER A 3 -34.67 -10.17 9.41
N ASP A 4 -34.71 -10.66 10.66
CA ASP A 4 -33.70 -10.25 11.66
C ASP A 4 -32.47 -11.18 11.70
N SER A 5 -32.57 -12.40 11.18
CA SER A 5 -31.46 -13.37 11.16
C SER A 5 -30.47 -13.16 10.00
N GLN A 6 -30.90 -12.53 8.89
CA GLN A 6 -30.00 -12.19 7.77
C GLN A 6 -29.11 -10.96 8.08
N SER A 7 -29.57 -10.05 8.95
CA SER A 7 -28.86 -8.82 9.34
C SER A 7 -27.59 -9.09 10.16
N SER A 8 -27.68 -9.91 11.22
CA SER A 8 -26.56 -10.13 12.15
C SER A 8 -25.42 -10.97 11.53
N ALA A 9 -25.76 -11.99 10.74
CA ALA A 9 -24.77 -12.79 10.00
C ALA A 9 -24.06 -11.99 8.90
N SER A 10 -24.73 -10.98 8.32
CA SER A 10 -24.15 -10.06 7.34
C SER A 10 -23.19 -9.07 8.00
N ILE A 11 -23.58 -8.46 9.14
CA ILE A 11 -22.73 -7.53 9.89
C ILE A 11 -21.44 -8.21 10.34
N ARG A 12 -21.52 -9.43 10.88
CA ARG A 12 -20.34 -10.18 11.33
C ARG A 12 -19.34 -10.45 10.20
N LYS A 13 -19.83 -10.73 8.98
CA LYS A 13 -18.98 -10.89 7.78
C LYS A 13 -18.32 -9.57 7.38
N VAL A 14 -19.05 -8.45 7.42
CA VAL A 14 -18.50 -7.13 7.07
C VAL A 14 -17.42 -6.71 8.06
N VAL A 15 -17.63 -6.93 9.37
CA VAL A 15 -16.64 -6.62 10.40
C VAL A 15 -15.38 -7.47 10.23
N LEU A 16 -15.53 -8.79 10.00
CA LEU A 16 -14.38 -9.67 9.75
C LEU A 16 -13.61 -9.29 8.49
N ALA A 17 -14.30 -8.99 7.38
CA ALA A 17 -13.66 -8.56 6.15
C ALA A 17 -12.89 -7.24 6.33
N SER A 18 -13.46 -6.30 7.09
CA SER A 18 -12.81 -5.03 7.41
C SER A 18 -11.57 -5.24 8.30
N PHE A 19 -11.68 -6.09 9.32
CA PHE A 19 -10.56 -6.42 10.20
C PHE A 19 -9.40 -7.08 9.45
N ILE A 20 -9.69 -8.04 8.56
CA ILE A 20 -8.68 -8.68 7.71
C ILE A 20 -8.02 -7.65 6.80
N GLY A 21 -8.80 -6.80 6.13
CA GLY A 21 -8.28 -5.72 5.29
C GLY A 21 -7.33 -4.79 6.05
N THR A 22 -7.78 -4.28 7.21
CA THR A 22 -6.94 -3.43 8.07
C THR A 22 -5.67 -4.15 8.52
N THR A 23 -5.74 -5.45 8.83
CA THR A 23 -4.56 -6.22 9.23
C THR A 23 -3.57 -6.35 8.08
N ILE A 24 -4.03 -6.62 6.85
CA ILE A 24 -3.19 -6.71 5.66
C ILE A 24 -2.52 -5.36 5.38
N GLU A 25 -3.26 -4.25 5.48
CA GLU A 25 -2.70 -2.91 5.35
C GLU A 25 -1.57 -2.68 6.35
N TRP A 26 -1.82 -2.92 7.65
CA TRP A 26 -0.80 -2.76 8.68
C TRP A 26 0.42 -3.66 8.45
N TYR A 27 0.20 -4.92 8.07
CA TYR A 27 1.28 -5.84 7.79
C TYR A 27 2.19 -5.31 6.67
N ASP A 28 1.60 -4.81 5.59
CA ASP A 28 2.35 -4.22 4.49
C ASP A 28 3.09 -2.94 4.91
N PHE A 29 2.46 -2.04 5.69
CA PHE A 29 3.12 -0.85 6.21
C PHE A 29 4.35 -1.20 7.05
N PHE A 30 4.24 -2.21 7.91
CA PHE A 30 5.37 -2.68 8.71
C PHE A 30 6.45 -3.32 7.85
N LEU A 31 6.07 -4.12 6.86
CA LEU A 31 7.01 -4.77 5.95
C LEU A 31 7.79 -3.72 5.13
N TYR A 32 7.09 -2.76 4.52
CA TYR A 32 7.72 -1.68 3.76
C TYR A 32 8.58 -0.79 4.66
N GLY A 33 8.12 -0.44 5.86
CA GLY A 33 8.89 0.35 6.82
C GLY A 33 10.18 -0.35 7.25
N THR A 34 10.12 -1.66 7.49
CA THR A 34 11.29 -2.49 7.80
C THR A 34 12.25 -2.59 6.61
N ALA A 35 11.72 -2.79 5.41
CA ALA A 35 12.52 -2.81 4.18
C ALA A 35 13.20 -1.46 3.92
N SER A 36 12.50 -0.36 4.18
CA SER A 36 13.04 1.01 4.10
C SER A 36 14.23 1.20 5.03
N ALA A 37 14.12 0.68 6.26
CA ALA A 37 15.18 0.76 7.26
C ALA A 37 16.42 -0.08 6.90
N LEU A 38 16.22 -1.28 6.36
CA LEU A 38 17.27 -2.30 6.27
C LEU A 38 17.90 -2.45 4.88
N VAL A 39 17.12 -2.29 3.82
CA VAL A 39 17.52 -2.72 2.47
C VAL A 39 17.33 -1.64 1.39
N PHE A 40 16.24 -0.86 1.39
CA PHE A 40 15.97 0.05 0.26
C PHE A 40 17.02 1.13 0.06
N GLY A 41 17.60 1.68 1.14
CA GLY A 41 18.68 2.66 1.02
C GLY A 41 19.85 2.14 0.17
N LYS A 42 20.23 0.87 0.38
CA LYS A 42 21.34 0.24 -0.36
C LYS A 42 20.95 -0.19 -1.79
N LEU A 43 19.70 -0.61 -1.99
CA LEU A 43 19.24 -1.17 -3.27
C LEU A 43 18.82 -0.10 -4.28
N PHE A 44 18.24 1.00 -3.81
CA PHE A 44 17.64 2.03 -4.66
C PHE A 44 18.34 3.38 -4.60
N PHE A 45 19.15 3.63 -3.55
CA PHE A 45 19.90 4.88 -3.36
C PHE A 45 21.39 4.64 -3.08
N PRO A 46 22.11 3.82 -3.88
CA PRO A 46 23.49 3.43 -3.59
C PRO A 46 24.49 4.58 -3.68
N ASP A 47 24.16 5.66 -4.40
CA ASP A 47 25.03 6.83 -4.56
C ASP A 47 24.95 7.83 -3.39
N ALA A 48 23.96 7.65 -2.50
CA ALA A 48 23.83 8.43 -1.28
C ALA A 48 24.70 7.86 -0.17
N ASP A 49 25.17 8.70 0.76
CA ASP A 49 25.78 8.19 1.99
C ASP A 49 24.77 7.33 2.78
N LYS A 50 25.28 6.49 3.70
CA LYS A 50 24.45 5.52 4.41
C LYS A 50 23.26 6.14 5.14
N ILE A 51 23.42 7.33 5.74
CA ILE A 51 22.36 8.00 6.49
C ILE A 51 21.37 8.60 5.49
N ALA A 52 21.86 9.33 4.48
CA ALA A 52 21.05 9.93 3.44
C ALA A 52 20.22 8.88 2.67
N GLY A 53 20.80 7.73 2.32
CA GLY A 53 20.10 6.63 1.65
C GLY A 53 18.96 6.06 2.49
N THR A 54 19.15 5.89 3.80
CA THR A 54 18.07 5.50 4.72
C THR A 54 16.99 6.57 4.83
N MET A 55 17.37 7.86 4.88
CA MET A 55 16.41 8.96 4.89
C MET A 55 15.59 9.02 3.60
N LEU A 56 16.22 8.84 2.43
CA LEU A 56 15.55 8.78 1.14
C LEU A 56 14.59 7.58 1.07
N ALA A 57 15.00 6.42 1.56
CA ALA A 57 14.14 5.24 1.66
C ALA A 57 12.89 5.51 2.53
N TYR A 58 13.06 6.11 3.71
CA TYR A 58 11.92 6.56 4.53
C TYR A 58 11.12 7.69 3.85
N GLY A 59 11.76 8.52 3.04
CA GLY A 59 11.08 9.49 2.17
C GLY A 59 10.08 8.80 1.24
N THR A 60 10.45 7.68 0.62
CA THR A 60 9.50 6.88 -0.17
C THR A 60 8.37 6.32 0.70
N PHE A 61 8.67 5.92 1.94
CA PHE A 61 7.64 5.46 2.87
C PHE A 61 6.60 6.54 3.17
N LEU A 62 7.05 7.80 3.34
CA LEU A 62 6.18 8.99 3.53
C LEU A 62 5.26 9.25 2.33
N VAL A 63 5.68 8.93 1.10
CA VAL A 63 4.83 9.09 -0.10
C VAL A 63 3.52 8.31 0.06
N GLY A 64 3.56 7.09 0.61
CA GLY A 64 2.36 6.30 0.89
C GLY A 64 1.40 6.97 1.88
N PHE A 65 1.92 7.75 2.84
CA PHE A 65 1.07 8.53 3.76
C PHE A 65 0.36 9.69 3.06
N VAL A 66 0.97 10.28 2.04
CA VAL A 66 0.35 11.32 1.21
C VAL A 66 -0.64 10.72 0.22
N ALA A 67 -0.33 9.55 -0.34
CA ALA A 67 -1.22 8.83 -1.24
C ALA A 67 -2.55 8.44 -0.57
N ARG A 68 -2.52 8.10 0.72
CA ARG A 68 -3.71 7.65 1.48
C ARG A 68 -4.85 8.67 1.53
N PRO A 69 -4.66 9.95 1.93
CA PRO A 69 -5.70 10.98 1.82
C PRO A 69 -6.25 11.13 0.41
N ILE A 70 -5.38 11.13 -0.60
CA ILE A 70 -5.76 11.29 -2.01
C ILE A 70 -6.63 10.10 -2.45
N GLY A 71 -6.17 8.88 -2.17
CA GLY A 71 -6.91 7.65 -2.44
C GLY A 71 -8.23 7.61 -1.67
N GLY A 72 -8.27 8.05 -0.42
CA GLY A 72 -9.48 8.13 0.39
C GLY A 72 -10.52 9.07 -0.21
N ILE A 73 -10.11 10.23 -0.73
CA ILE A 73 -11.01 11.17 -1.43
C ILE A 73 -11.53 10.53 -2.72
N VAL A 74 -10.65 10.00 -3.57
CA VAL A 74 -11.00 9.42 -4.87
C VAL A 74 -11.89 8.18 -4.70
N PHE A 75 -11.40 7.18 -3.99
CA PHE A 75 -12.09 5.91 -3.80
C PHE A 75 -13.28 5.99 -2.83
N GLY A 76 -13.30 6.97 -1.93
CA GLY A 76 -14.48 7.30 -1.13
C GLY A 76 -15.62 7.83 -2.01
N HIS A 77 -15.33 8.80 -2.88
CA HIS A 77 -16.30 9.35 -3.83
C HIS A 77 -16.87 8.28 -4.77
N PHE A 78 -16.02 7.43 -5.34
CA PHE A 78 -16.48 6.30 -6.15
C PHE A 78 -17.16 5.22 -5.31
N GLY A 79 -16.78 5.04 -4.05
CA GLY A 79 -17.38 4.09 -3.12
C GLY A 79 -18.84 4.39 -2.80
N ASP A 80 -19.18 5.68 -2.68
CA ASP A 80 -20.55 6.11 -2.46
C ASP A 80 -21.41 6.06 -3.74
N ARG A 81 -20.81 6.04 -4.93
CA ARG A 81 -21.53 5.97 -6.23
C ARG A 81 -21.65 4.57 -6.82
N ILE A 82 -20.56 3.79 -6.80
CA ILE A 82 -20.43 2.48 -7.46
C ILE A 82 -20.62 1.33 -6.44
N GLY A 83 -20.36 1.60 -5.16
CA GLY A 83 -20.58 0.67 -4.06
C GLY A 83 -19.30 0.35 -3.30
N ARG A 84 -19.39 0.43 -1.96
CA ARG A 84 -18.27 0.27 -1.02
C ARG A 84 -17.54 -1.07 -1.14
N LYS A 85 -18.26 -2.16 -1.37
CA LYS A 85 -17.65 -3.50 -1.50
C LYS A 85 -16.75 -3.58 -2.74
N SER A 86 -17.21 -3.08 -3.89
CA SER A 86 -16.42 -3.10 -5.12
C SER A 86 -15.15 -2.28 -4.94
N MET A 87 -15.28 -1.09 -4.35
CA MET A 87 -14.12 -0.23 -4.11
C MET A 87 -13.10 -0.85 -3.17
N LEU A 88 -13.54 -1.49 -2.08
CA LEU A 88 -12.65 -2.19 -1.16
C LEU A 88 -11.86 -3.29 -1.86
N VAL A 89 -12.50 -4.08 -2.73
CA VAL A 89 -11.80 -5.12 -3.49
C VAL A 89 -10.80 -4.50 -4.47
N THR A 90 -11.18 -3.42 -5.17
CA THR A 90 -10.29 -2.74 -6.11
C THR A 90 -9.05 -2.18 -5.42
N THR A 91 -9.21 -1.48 -4.29
CA THR A 91 -8.07 -0.92 -3.53
C THR A 91 -7.17 -2.02 -2.98
N LEU A 92 -7.74 -3.10 -2.46
CA LEU A 92 -6.97 -4.23 -1.96
C LEU A 92 -6.17 -4.93 -3.07
N MET A 93 -6.74 -5.05 -4.28
CA MET A 93 -6.05 -5.60 -5.45
C MET A 93 -4.95 -4.66 -5.95
N MET A 94 -5.19 -3.35 -6.02
CA MET A 94 -4.16 -2.36 -6.40
C MET A 94 -2.98 -2.42 -5.43
N MET A 95 -3.27 -2.43 -4.12
CA MET A 95 -2.26 -2.56 -3.08
C MET A 95 -1.45 -3.85 -3.25
N GLY A 96 -2.10 -5.02 -3.36
CA GLY A 96 -1.40 -6.30 -3.50
C GLY A 96 -0.54 -6.41 -4.75
N VAL A 97 -1.03 -5.88 -5.88
CA VAL A 97 -0.25 -5.82 -7.14
C VAL A 97 0.94 -4.88 -6.98
N ALA A 98 0.77 -3.71 -6.38
CA ALA A 98 1.87 -2.79 -6.13
C ALA A 98 2.93 -3.40 -5.19
N THR A 99 2.52 -4.06 -4.09
CA THR A 99 3.43 -4.79 -3.19
C THR A 99 4.22 -5.85 -3.94
N PHE A 100 3.55 -6.65 -4.77
CA PHE A 100 4.20 -7.69 -5.57
C PHE A 100 5.23 -7.09 -6.54
N LEU A 101 4.85 -6.03 -7.26
CA LEU A 101 5.74 -5.34 -8.20
C LEU A 101 6.95 -4.71 -7.50
N ILE A 102 6.79 -4.18 -6.29
CA ILE A 102 7.92 -3.71 -5.46
C ILE A 102 8.86 -4.87 -5.14
N GLY A 103 8.31 -6.04 -4.81
CA GLY A 103 9.10 -7.24 -4.50
C GLY A 103 9.96 -7.76 -5.65
N VAL A 104 9.50 -7.58 -6.90
CA VAL A 104 10.24 -7.97 -8.12
C VAL A 104 10.91 -6.80 -8.83
N LEU A 105 10.92 -5.61 -8.22
CA LEU A 105 11.44 -4.40 -8.84
C LEU A 105 12.96 -4.49 -9.04
N PRO A 106 13.48 -4.27 -10.27
CA PRO A 106 14.92 -4.23 -10.49
C PRO A 106 15.59 -3.13 -9.68
N THR A 107 16.79 -3.41 -9.17
CA THR A 107 17.54 -2.48 -8.31
C THR A 107 18.25 -1.40 -9.13
N HIS A 108 18.82 -0.41 -8.43
CA HIS A 108 19.61 0.64 -9.08
C HIS A 108 20.79 0.08 -9.89
N ALA A 109 21.36 -1.06 -9.48
CA ALA A 109 22.41 -1.72 -10.23
C ALA A 109 21.96 -2.24 -11.61
N ALA A 110 20.67 -2.56 -11.77
CA ALA A 110 20.14 -3.12 -13.01
C ALA A 110 19.60 -2.05 -13.97
N ILE A 111 18.91 -1.03 -13.45
CA ILE A 111 18.19 -0.02 -14.26
C ILE A 111 18.52 1.44 -13.89
N GLY A 112 19.54 1.65 -13.06
CA GLY A 112 19.98 2.98 -12.64
C GLY A 112 18.90 3.75 -11.88
N SER A 113 18.88 5.07 -12.09
CA SER A 113 17.99 6.01 -11.39
C SER A 113 16.50 5.79 -11.69
N ALA A 114 16.14 4.97 -12.68
CA ALA A 114 14.76 4.54 -12.89
C ALA A 114 14.22 3.69 -11.73
N ALA A 115 15.08 2.94 -11.03
CA ALA A 115 14.68 2.08 -9.92
C ALA A 115 14.00 2.83 -8.76
N PRO A 116 14.62 3.87 -8.15
CA PRO A 116 13.97 4.65 -7.10
C PRO A 116 12.73 5.41 -7.58
N VAL A 117 12.68 5.83 -8.85
CA VAL A 117 11.48 6.48 -9.42
C VAL A 117 10.31 5.50 -9.48
N LEU A 118 10.54 4.29 -10.01
CA LEU A 118 9.51 3.25 -10.06
C LEU A 118 9.09 2.80 -8.66
N LEU A 119 10.02 2.72 -7.71
CA LEU A 119 9.72 2.42 -6.31
C LEU A 119 8.73 3.45 -5.73
N VAL A 120 8.99 4.74 -5.95
CA VAL A 120 8.11 5.83 -5.49
C VAL A 120 6.75 5.78 -6.18
N LEU A 121 6.70 5.51 -7.48
CA LEU A 121 5.44 5.40 -8.22
C LEU A 121 4.60 4.23 -7.73
N LEU A 122 5.20 3.05 -7.56
CA LEU A 122 4.52 1.88 -7.01
C LEU A 122 4.03 2.15 -5.59
N ARG A 123 4.85 2.82 -4.77
CA ARG A 123 4.48 3.21 -3.41
C ARG A 123 3.36 4.25 -3.35
N PHE A 124 3.20 5.07 -4.37
CA PHE A 124 2.08 6.00 -4.48
C PHE A 124 0.78 5.31 -4.88
N VAL A 125 0.87 4.24 -5.68
CA VAL A 125 -0.30 3.42 -6.09
C VAL A 125 -0.77 2.50 -4.96
N GLN A 126 0.17 2.01 -4.17
CA GLN A 126 -0.04 1.10 -3.04
C GLN A 126 -0.84 1.73 -1.90
#